data_AF-A0A962G058-F1
#
_entry.id   AF-A0A962G058-F1
#
_cell.length_a   1.000
_cell.length_b   1.000
_cell.length_c   1.000
_cell.angle_alpha   90.00
_cell.angle_beta   90.00
_cell.angle_gamma   90.00
#
_symmetry.space_group_name_H-M   'P 1'
#
loop_
_entity.id
_entity.type
_entity.pdbx_description
1 polymer ?
#
loop_
_entity_poly.entity_id
_entity_poly.type
_entity_poly.pdbx_seq_one_letter_code
_entity_poly.pdbx_strand_id
1 'polypeptide(L)'
;MRTAQDKVTDAKTRIREIGHEEMLALQQRGIPIVDVREPEEYRAGHIPGSINIPRGVLEFQVDGHPAVNCETDPALSHRSQPIVLSCRSGARSALAADTLRDLGFVDALSLAGGFNAWAQAGRPVTPGDSP
;
A
#
# COMPACT_ATOMS: atom_id res chain seq x y z
N MET A 1 27.59 -1.03 9.78
CA MET A 1 26.84 -0.90 8.51
C MET A 1 25.38 -1.22 8.81
N ARG A 2 24.41 -0.39 8.39
CA ARG A 2 22.98 -0.70 8.59
C ARG A 2 22.53 -1.75 7.56
N THR A 3 21.74 -2.72 8.01
CA THR A 3 21.14 -3.76 7.18
C THR A 3 19.83 -3.29 6.54
N ALA A 4 19.30 -4.06 5.59
CA ALA A 4 17.96 -3.83 5.05
C ALA A 4 16.89 -3.94 6.14
N GLN A 5 17.06 -4.85 7.10
CA GLN A 5 16.14 -5.02 8.22
C GLN A 5 16.14 -3.80 9.13
N ASP A 6 17.31 -3.20 9.39
CA ASP A 6 17.42 -1.98 10.19
C ASP A 6 16.63 -0.83 9.56
N LYS A 7 16.69 -0.70 8.22
CA LYS A 7 15.89 0.31 7.49
C LYS A 7 14.39 0.07 7.62
N VAL A 8 13.94 -1.18 7.54
CA VAL A 8 12.52 -1.52 7.70
C VAL A 8 12.05 -1.21 9.12
N THR A 9 12.82 -1.60 10.14
CA THR A 9 12.50 -1.31 11.54
C THR A 9 12.43 0.20 11.79
N ASP A 10 13.39 0.95 11.25
CA ASP A 10 13.42 2.41 11.34
C ASP A 10 12.20 3.06 10.67
N ALA A 11 11.85 2.65 9.45
CA ALA A 11 10.64 3.10 8.75
C ALA A 11 9.36 2.82 9.56
N LYS A 12 9.27 1.64 10.18
CA LYS A 12 8.13 1.26 11.04
C LYS A 12 7.92 2.19 12.24
N THR A 13 8.95 2.92 12.68
CA THR A 13 8.79 3.92 13.77
C THR A 13 8.13 5.22 13.32
N ARG A 14 8.10 5.50 12.01
CA ARG A 14 7.58 6.74 11.42
C ARG A 14 6.25 6.57 10.72
N ILE A 15 5.86 5.34 10.44
CA ILE A 15 4.62 4.97 9.75
C ILE A 15 3.65 4.30 10.71
N ARG A 16 2.38 4.22 10.30
CA ARG A 16 1.35 3.49 11.02
C ARG A 16 1.10 2.14 10.35
N GLU A 17 1.25 1.06 11.12
CA GLU A 17 0.85 -0.27 10.67
C GLU A 17 -0.60 -0.54 11.07
N ILE A 18 -1.36 -1.18 10.17
CA ILE A 18 -2.76 -1.56 10.39
C ILE A 18 -2.93 -3.07 10.24
N GLY A 19 -3.90 -3.63 10.98
CA GLY A 19 -4.31 -5.03 10.86
C GLY A 19 -5.34 -5.25 9.76
N HIS A 20 -5.69 -6.52 9.53
CA HIS A 20 -6.66 -6.90 8.48
C HIS A 20 -8.10 -6.41 8.74
N GLU A 21 -8.53 -6.30 10.01
CA GLU A 21 -9.86 -5.76 10.36
C GLU A 21 -9.99 -4.28 9.99
N GLU A 22 -8.99 -3.47 10.34
CA GLU A 22 -8.97 -2.05 9.99
C GLU A 22 -8.85 -1.86 8.47
N MET A 23 -8.04 -2.68 7.82
CA MET A 23 -7.91 -2.72 6.36
C MET A 23 -9.27 -2.92 5.68
N LEU A 24 -10.10 -3.86 6.16
CA LEU A 24 -11.45 -4.08 5.63
C LEU A 24 -12.36 -2.86 5.83
N ALA A 25 -12.30 -2.23 6.99
CA ALA A 25 -13.09 -1.02 7.26
C ALA A 25 -12.69 0.14 6.34
N LEU A 26 -11.40 0.30 6.05
CA LEU A 26 -10.88 1.29 5.11
C LEU A 26 -11.30 0.96 3.67
N GLN A 27 -11.21 -0.32 3.27
CA GLN A 27 -11.67 -0.79 1.95
C GLN A 27 -13.16 -0.49 1.74
N GLN A 28 -14.02 -0.75 2.73
CA GLN A 28 -15.46 -0.46 2.67
C GLN A 28 -15.77 1.04 2.55
N ARG A 29 -14.87 1.89 3.05
CA ARG A 29 -14.95 3.36 2.92
C ARG A 29 -14.43 3.87 1.57
N GLY A 30 -13.99 2.97 0.67
CA GLY A 30 -13.42 3.33 -0.63
C GLY A 30 -11.99 3.87 -0.55
N ILE A 31 -11.28 3.59 0.54
CA ILE A 31 -9.88 4.01 0.68
C ILE A 31 -9.00 3.20 -0.28
N PRO A 32 -8.11 3.84 -1.06
CA PRO A 32 -7.29 3.13 -2.02
C PRO A 32 -6.30 2.19 -1.35
N ILE A 33 -6.17 1.01 -1.96
CA ILE A 33 -5.23 -0.03 -1.55
C ILE A 33 -4.20 -0.20 -2.67
N VAL A 34 -2.94 0.01 -2.34
CA VAL A 34 -1.83 -0.10 -3.27
C VAL A 34 -0.97 -1.30 -2.92
N ASP A 35 -0.93 -2.27 -3.83
CA ASP A 35 -0.04 -3.41 -3.77
C ASP A 35 1.30 -3.05 -4.42
N VAL A 36 2.36 -3.02 -3.60
CA VAL A 36 3.72 -2.67 -4.05
C VAL A 36 4.58 -3.88 -4.43
N ARG A 37 3.98 -5.05 -4.59
CA ARG A 37 4.65 -6.24 -5.12
C ARG A 37 4.91 -6.12 -6.63
N GLU A 38 5.74 -7.01 -7.13
CA GLU A 38 5.93 -7.14 -8.58
C GLU A 38 4.64 -7.58 -9.27
N PRO A 39 4.40 -7.19 -10.53
CA PRO A 39 3.17 -7.52 -11.26
C PRO A 39 2.88 -9.02 -11.34
N GLU A 40 3.90 -9.87 -11.42
CA GLU A 40 3.74 -11.33 -11.41
C GLU A 40 3.17 -11.84 -10.08
N GLU A 41 3.62 -11.28 -8.96
CA GLU A 41 3.11 -11.65 -7.63
C GLU A 41 1.66 -11.21 -7.46
N TYR A 42 1.31 -10.03 -7.98
CA TYR A 42 -0.04 -9.49 -7.94
C TYR A 42 -1.00 -10.33 -8.80
N ARG A 43 -0.59 -10.67 -10.03
CA ARG A 43 -1.36 -11.52 -10.95
C ARG A 43 -1.62 -12.93 -10.42
N ALA A 44 -0.68 -13.48 -9.66
CA ALA A 44 -0.86 -14.78 -9.00
C ALA A 44 -1.95 -14.75 -7.91
N GLY A 45 -2.24 -13.58 -7.35
CA GLY A 45 -3.26 -13.37 -6.34
C GLY A 45 -3.04 -12.09 -5.56
N HIS A 46 -4.07 -11.28 -5.42
CA HIS A 46 -4.04 -9.99 -4.73
C HIS A 46 -5.31 -9.70 -3.94
N ILE A 47 -5.28 -8.62 -3.15
CA ILE A 47 -6.41 -8.16 -2.35
C ILE A 47 -7.45 -7.55 -3.31
N PRO A 48 -8.72 -7.98 -3.31
CA PRO A 48 -9.74 -7.41 -4.21
C PRO A 48 -9.81 -5.88 -4.08
N GLY A 49 -10.00 -5.16 -5.18
CA GLY A 49 -10.04 -3.70 -5.20
C GLY A 49 -8.68 -3.02 -5.04
N SER A 50 -7.58 -3.78 -4.88
CA SER A 50 -6.24 -3.19 -4.80
C SER A 50 -5.68 -2.89 -6.19
N ILE A 51 -4.90 -1.83 -6.30
CA ILE A 51 -4.16 -1.46 -7.50
C ILE A 51 -2.71 -1.90 -7.37
N ASN A 52 -2.09 -2.34 -8.45
CA ASN A 52 -0.67 -2.67 -8.42
C ASN A 52 0.18 -1.47 -8.83
N ILE A 53 1.01 -0.98 -7.91
CA ILE A 53 2.06 0.01 -8.19
C ILE A 53 3.36 -0.53 -7.58
N PRO A 54 4.21 -1.21 -8.37
CA PRO A 54 5.42 -1.85 -7.85
C PRO A 54 6.33 -0.87 -7.11
N ARG A 55 6.99 -1.34 -6.04
CA ARG A 55 7.82 -0.48 -5.18
C ARG A 55 8.84 0.34 -5.97
N GLY A 56 9.43 -0.21 -7.03
CA GLY A 56 10.47 0.45 -7.81
C GLY A 56 10.03 1.67 -8.63
N VAL A 57 8.72 1.84 -8.84
CA VAL A 57 8.15 2.96 -9.62
C VAL A 57 7.15 3.80 -8.81
N LEU A 58 6.98 3.49 -7.53
CA LEU A 58 5.96 4.07 -6.66
C LEU A 58 6.02 5.59 -6.63
N GLU A 59 7.21 6.15 -6.40
CA GLU A 59 7.45 7.60 -6.29
C GLU A 59 7.06 8.37 -7.56
N PHE A 60 7.12 7.71 -8.71
CA PHE A 60 6.85 8.31 -10.01
C PHE A 60 5.41 8.12 -10.48
N GLN A 61 4.71 7.10 -9.98
CA GLN A 61 3.37 6.73 -10.44
C GLN A 61 2.26 7.09 -9.46
N VAL A 62 2.54 7.11 -8.16
CA VAL A 62 1.52 7.28 -7.11
C VAL A 62 0.72 8.57 -7.26
N ASP A 63 1.36 9.66 -7.69
CA ASP A 63 0.73 10.98 -7.78
C ASP A 63 -0.10 11.17 -9.06
N GLY A 64 0.16 10.40 -10.11
CA GLY A 64 -0.63 10.40 -11.35
C GLY A 64 -1.68 9.30 -11.41
N HIS A 65 -1.75 8.42 -10.40
CA HIS A 65 -2.70 7.31 -10.44
C HIS A 65 -4.11 7.82 -10.09
N PRO A 66 -5.14 7.63 -10.95
CA PRO A 66 -6.49 8.18 -10.73
C PRO A 66 -7.16 7.75 -9.42
N ALA A 67 -6.82 6.54 -8.94
CA ALA A 67 -7.32 6.03 -7.66
C ALA A 67 -6.64 6.63 -6.42
N VAL A 68 -5.49 7.30 -6.59
CA VAL A 68 -4.71 7.90 -5.49
C VAL A 68 -4.71 9.42 -5.58
N ASN A 69 -4.86 9.99 -6.78
CA ASN A 69 -4.94 11.43 -6.98
C ASN A 69 -5.94 11.77 -8.08
N CYS A 70 -6.69 12.85 -7.90
CA CYS A 70 -7.59 13.36 -8.92
C CYS A 70 -6.81 14.31 -9.84
N GLU A 71 -6.42 13.84 -11.02
CA GLU A 71 -5.68 14.68 -11.99
C GLU A 71 -6.47 15.91 -12.46
N THR A 72 -7.81 15.85 -12.39
CA THR A 72 -8.69 16.91 -12.92
C THR A 72 -8.87 18.11 -11.99
N ASP A 73 -8.56 17.98 -10.69
CA ASP A 73 -8.64 19.11 -9.76
C ASP A 73 -7.52 19.01 -8.69
N PRO A 74 -6.44 19.80 -8.80
CA PRO A 74 -5.35 19.83 -7.83
C PRO A 74 -5.79 20.26 -6.42
N ALA A 75 -6.90 21.00 -6.27
CA ALA A 75 -7.43 21.34 -4.96
C ALA A 75 -8.08 20.13 -4.26
N LEU A 76 -8.38 19.07 -5.02
CA LEU A 76 -8.82 17.77 -4.52
C LEU A 76 -7.65 16.80 -4.32
N SER A 77 -6.39 17.27 -4.34
CA SER A 77 -5.23 16.41 -4.13
C SER A 77 -5.38 15.56 -2.86
N HIS A 78 -5.46 14.25 -3.03
CA HIS A 78 -5.82 13.31 -1.96
C HIS A 78 -4.63 12.95 -1.05
N ARG A 79 -3.55 13.75 -1.04
CA ARG A 79 -2.38 13.51 -0.18
C ARG A 79 -2.70 13.57 1.32
N SER A 80 -3.83 14.18 1.68
CA SER A 80 -4.38 14.16 3.05
C SER A 80 -5.29 12.96 3.35
N GLN A 81 -5.67 12.18 2.34
CA GLN A 81 -6.51 11.00 2.54
C GLN A 81 -5.65 9.78 2.89
N PRO A 82 -6.20 8.83 3.65
CA PRO A 82 -5.52 7.58 3.92
C PRO A 82 -5.24 6.82 2.61
N ILE A 83 -4.10 6.16 2.57
CA ILE A 83 -3.72 5.21 1.52
C ILE A 83 -3.14 3.98 2.20
N VAL A 84 -3.61 2.80 1.82
CA VAL A 84 -3.09 1.55 2.39
C VAL A 84 -2.11 0.89 1.44
N LEU A 85 -0.91 0.62 1.92
CA LEU A 85 0.13 -0.09 1.20
C LEU A 85 0.21 -1.54 1.66
N SER A 86 0.19 -2.46 0.70
CA SER A 86 0.38 -3.89 0.94
C SER A 86 1.56 -4.42 0.16
N CYS A 87 2.24 -5.41 0.71
CA CYS A 87 3.24 -6.19 -0.03
C CYS A 87 3.14 -7.66 0.39
N ARG A 88 4.15 -8.49 0.11
CA ARG A 88 4.13 -9.92 0.52
C ARG A 88 4.06 -10.11 2.04
N SER A 89 4.91 -9.43 2.81
CA SER A 89 5.13 -9.70 4.24
C SER A 89 5.07 -8.46 5.16
N GLY A 90 4.84 -7.27 4.62
CA GLY A 90 4.82 -5.99 5.35
C GLY A 90 6.12 -5.17 5.29
N ALA A 91 7.25 -5.75 4.87
CA ALA A 91 8.54 -5.04 4.86
C ALA A 91 8.64 -3.98 3.73
N ARG A 92 8.29 -4.35 2.49
CA ARG A 92 8.30 -3.43 1.33
C ARG A 92 7.26 -2.32 1.48
N SER A 93 6.08 -2.65 2.02
CA SER A 93 5.00 -1.68 2.27
C SER A 93 5.36 -0.69 3.36
N ALA A 94 6.10 -1.10 4.41
CA ALA A 94 6.59 -0.15 5.43
C ALA A 94 7.55 0.88 4.83
N LEU A 95 8.50 0.44 4.00
CA LEU A 95 9.42 1.34 3.28
C LEU A 95 8.68 2.23 2.27
N ALA A 96 7.69 1.68 1.57
CA ALA A 96 6.83 2.45 0.67
C ALA A 96 6.08 3.55 1.43
N ALA A 97 5.49 3.22 2.58
CA ALA A 97 4.72 4.17 3.39
C ALA A 97 5.60 5.32 3.89
N ASP A 98 6.82 5.01 4.34
CA ASP A 98 7.78 6.01 4.79
C ASP A 98 8.14 6.97 3.63
N THR A 99 8.40 6.42 2.45
CA THR A 99 8.67 7.25 1.26
C THR A 99 7.46 8.08 0.83
N LEU A 100 6.24 7.54 0.88
CA LEU A 100 5.05 8.34 0.57
C LEU A 100 4.86 9.49 1.57
N ARG A 101 5.20 9.29 2.86
CA ARG A 101 5.18 10.37 3.85
C ARG A 101 6.17 11.47 3.51
N ASP A 102 7.38 11.12 3.06
CA ASP A 102 8.37 12.09 2.59
C ASP A 102 7.88 12.88 1.37
N LEU A 103 7.03 12.26 0.54
CA LEU A 103 6.34 12.91 -0.58
C LEU A 103 5.08 13.69 -0.14
N GLY A 104 4.75 13.74 1.15
CA GLY A 104 3.63 14.52 1.69
C GLY A 104 2.30 13.76 1.79
N PHE A 105 2.28 12.44 1.56
CA PHE A 105 1.12 11.61 1.90
C PHE A 105 1.07 11.40 3.42
N VAL A 106 0.26 12.19 4.10
CA VAL A 106 0.29 12.28 5.57
C VAL A 106 -0.23 11.02 6.26
N ASP A 107 -1.10 10.27 5.59
CA ASP A 107 -1.78 9.09 6.13
C ASP A 107 -1.51 7.83 5.28
N ALA A 108 -0.22 7.61 4.97
CA ALA A 108 0.26 6.38 4.36
C ALA A 108 0.37 5.25 5.40
N LEU A 109 -0.49 4.24 5.25
CA LEU A 109 -0.65 3.11 6.16
C LEU A 109 0.02 1.87 5.55
N SER A 110 0.65 1.03 6.38
CA SER A 110 1.19 -0.27 5.94
C SER A 110 0.38 -1.43 6.51
N LEU A 111 -0.03 -2.38 5.66
CA LEU A 111 -0.68 -3.61 6.12
C LEU A 111 0.32 -4.51 6.86
N ALA A 112 0.11 -4.70 8.16
CA ALA A 112 0.94 -5.56 8.99
C ALA A 112 0.87 -7.02 8.50
N GLY A 113 2.03 -7.65 8.31
CA GLY A 113 2.13 -9.01 7.78
C GLY A 113 1.80 -9.15 6.28
N GLY A 114 1.35 -8.06 5.62
CA GLY A 114 1.08 -7.99 4.19
C GLY A 114 0.04 -9.01 3.70
N PHE A 115 0.15 -9.33 2.41
CA PHE A 115 -0.67 -10.30 1.70
C PHE A 115 -0.64 -11.70 2.33
N ASN A 116 0.50 -12.13 2.89
CA ASN A 116 0.59 -13.43 3.56
C ASN A 116 -0.36 -13.51 4.76
N ALA A 117 -0.38 -12.49 5.62
CA ALA A 117 -1.27 -12.46 6.78
C ALA A 117 -2.74 -12.35 6.35
N TRP A 118 -3.02 -11.61 5.28
CA TRP A 118 -4.35 -11.53 4.66
C TRP A 118 -4.85 -12.90 4.19
N ALA A 119 -4.04 -13.61 3.42
CA ALA A 119 -4.37 -14.94 2.90
C ALA A 119 -4.50 -15.99 4.02
N GLN A 120 -3.60 -15.96 5.01
CA GLN A 120 -3.66 -16.85 6.18
C GLN A 120 -4.91 -16.63 7.03
N ALA A 121 -5.43 -15.41 7.07
CA ALA A 121 -6.70 -15.09 7.73
C ALA A 121 -7.93 -15.53 6.92
N GLY A 122 -7.76 -16.28 5.83
CA GLY A 122 -8.86 -16.79 5.00
C GLY A 122 -9.64 -15.71 4.27
N ARG A 123 -9.01 -14.54 4.04
CA ARG A 123 -9.66 -13.40 3.40
C ARG A 123 -9.73 -13.57 1.88
N PRO A 124 -10.67 -12.89 1.20
CA PRO A 124 -10.83 -12.98 -0.25
C PRO A 124 -9.56 -12.59 -1.01
N VAL A 125 -9.25 -13.33 -2.07
CA VAL A 125 -8.11 -13.07 -2.98
C VAL A 125 -8.62 -13.16 -4.42
N THR A 126 -8.24 -12.18 -5.24
CA THR A 126 -8.55 -12.16 -6.67
C THR A 126 -7.30 -12.52 -7.48
N PRO A 127 -7.38 -13.44 -8.45
CA PRO A 127 -6.32 -13.69 -9.42
C PRO A 127 -6.43 -12.77 -10.65
N GLY A 128 -5.32 -12.55 -11.35
CA GLY A 128 -5.25 -11.79 -12.60
C GLY A 128 -5.02 -10.29 -12.41
N ASP A 129 -5.37 -9.51 -13.42
CA ASP A 129 -5.15 -8.04 -13.49
C ASP A 129 -6.41 -7.23 -13.16
N SER A 130 -7.48 -7.89 -12.69
CA SER A 130 -8.75 -7.22 -12.38
C SER A 130 -8.68 -6.52 -11.03
N PRO A 131 -8.81 -5.18 -10.97
CA PRO A 131 -9.01 -4.49 -9.70
C PRO A 131 -10.33 -4.92 -9.05
#